data_AF-A0A832FSA5-F1
#
_entry.id   AF-A0A832FSA5-F1
#
_cell.length_a   1.000
_cell.length_b   1.000
_cell.length_c   1.000
_cell.angle_alpha   90.00
_cell.angle_beta   90.00
_cell.angle_gamma   90.00
#
_symmetry.space_group_name_H-M   'P 1'
#
loop_
_entity.id
_entity.type
_entity.pdbx_description
1 polymer ?
#
loop_
_entity_poly.entity_id
_entity_poly.type
_entity_poly.pdbx_seq_one_letter_code
_entity_poly.pdbx_strand_id
1 'polypeptide(L)'
;RKGPVTVIQVAAGLRCVVPALALVAPLLARYGASPVSAIFVALFVVQGVIYGAYLVGSMNYLLRIAPPGERSLYGALSNTLGGILLVTPLVAGWLVEVTSYELLFVVALAMGALSLAVALCGPARFARLWRGGSEPEQEAA
;
A
#
# COMPACT_ATOMS: atom_id res chain seq x y z
N ARG A 1 -6.91 15.36 -13.57
CA ARG A 1 -5.46 15.02 -13.40
C ARG A 1 -5.34 13.87 -12.40
N LYS A 2 -5.12 12.63 -12.87
CA LYS A 2 -5.16 11.36 -12.09
C LYS A 2 -3.85 10.98 -11.37
N GLY A 3 -2.80 11.80 -11.50
CA GLY A 3 -1.42 11.48 -11.12
C GLY A 3 -1.22 10.83 -9.73
N PRO A 4 -1.73 11.41 -8.63
CA PRO A 4 -1.49 10.86 -7.29
C PRO A 4 -2.12 9.48 -7.07
N VAL A 5 -3.30 9.23 -7.62
CA VAL A 5 -4.03 7.96 -7.47
C VAL A 5 -3.35 6.85 -8.26
N THR A 6 -2.87 7.15 -9.47
CA THR A 6 -2.10 6.20 -10.28
C THR A 6 -0.78 5.81 -9.60
N VAL A 7 -0.11 6.76 -8.96
CA VAL A 7 1.12 6.47 -8.18
C VAL A 7 0.82 5.54 -7.00
N ILE A 8 -0.28 5.75 -6.28
CA ILE A 8 -0.69 4.87 -5.18
C ILE A 8 -1.04 3.45 -5.69
N GLN A 9 -1.73 3.34 -6.82
CA GLN A 9 -2.08 2.04 -7.44
C GLN A 9 -0.84 1.29 -7.91
N VAL A 10 0.11 1.97 -8.55
CA VAL A 10 1.39 1.37 -8.97
C VAL A 10 2.21 0.94 -7.74
N ALA A 11 2.27 1.78 -6.70
CA ALA A 11 2.97 1.43 -5.46
C ALA A 11 2.30 0.29 -4.69
N ALA A 12 0.97 0.13 -4.79
CA ALA A 12 0.23 -1.00 -4.21
C ALA A 12 0.48 -2.30 -4.98
N GLY A 13 0.46 -2.26 -6.32
CA GLY A 13 0.78 -3.42 -7.15
C GLY A 13 2.23 -3.87 -6.98
N LEU A 14 3.14 -2.91 -6.87
CA LEU A 14 4.57 -3.17 -6.69
C LEU A 14 4.87 -3.79 -5.30
N ARG A 15 4.05 -3.50 -4.27
CA ARG A 15 4.14 -4.18 -2.97
C ARG A 15 3.82 -5.68 -3.01
N CYS A 16 3.04 -6.14 -3.99
CA CYS A 16 2.77 -7.58 -4.17
C CYS A 16 3.98 -8.35 -4.74
N VAL A 17 4.93 -7.65 -5.36
CA VAL A 17 6.10 -8.27 -6.01
C VAL A 17 7.05 -8.88 -4.98
N VAL A 18 7.15 -8.28 -3.78
CA VAL A 18 8.03 -8.75 -2.69
C VAL A 18 7.60 -10.14 -2.16
N PRO A 19 6.36 -10.36 -1.69
CA PRO A 19 5.93 -11.68 -1.24
C PRO A 19 5.85 -12.70 -2.39
N ALA A 20 5.52 -12.29 -3.61
CA ALA A 20 5.52 -13.18 -4.76
C ALA A 20 6.93 -13.70 -5.09
N LEU A 21 7.95 -12.82 -5.07
CA LEU A 21 9.34 -13.23 -5.25
C LEU A 21 9.85 -14.09 -4.09
N ALA A 22 9.40 -13.82 -2.85
CA ALA A 22 9.77 -14.61 -1.69
C ALA A 22 9.24 -16.06 -1.75
N LEU A 23 8.02 -16.26 -2.27
CA LEU A 23 7.45 -17.59 -2.54
C LEU A 23 8.19 -18.35 -3.65
N VAL A 24 8.81 -17.62 -4.60
CA VAL A 24 9.54 -18.19 -5.74
C VAL A 24 11.02 -18.44 -5.40
N ALA A 25 11.58 -17.73 -4.41
CA ALA A 25 12.96 -17.88 -3.96
C ALA A 25 13.39 -19.32 -3.59
N PRO A 26 12.63 -20.13 -2.80
CA PRO A 26 13.03 -21.51 -2.48
C PRO A 26 12.99 -22.46 -3.68
N LEU A 27 12.26 -22.13 -4.75
CA LEU A 27 12.26 -22.89 -6.01
C LEU A 27 13.52 -22.61 -6.84
N LEU A 28 13.99 -21.36 -6.85
CA LEU A 28 15.20 -20.96 -7.59
C LEU A 28 16.50 -21.26 -6.84
N ALA A 29 16.47 -21.40 -5.51
CA ALA A 29 17.63 -21.84 -4.73
C ALA A 29 18.21 -23.18 -5.20
N ARG A 30 17.40 -23.98 -5.92
CA ARG A 30 17.79 -25.26 -6.53
C ARG A 30 18.71 -25.10 -7.76
N TYR A 31 18.77 -23.91 -8.37
CA TYR A 31 19.52 -23.61 -9.59
C TYR A 31 20.86 -22.87 -9.36
N GLY A 32 21.24 -22.61 -8.11
CA GLY A 32 22.53 -22.01 -7.73
C GLY A 32 22.45 -20.59 -7.14
N ALA A 33 23.56 -20.10 -6.58
CA ALA A 33 23.61 -18.86 -5.80
C ALA A 33 23.55 -17.56 -6.65
N SER A 34 23.97 -17.61 -7.92
CA SER A 34 24.00 -16.46 -8.83
C SER A 34 22.62 -15.82 -9.07
N PRO A 35 21.56 -16.56 -9.45
CA PRO A 35 20.23 -15.97 -9.68
C PRO A 35 19.60 -15.38 -8.40
N VAL A 36 19.95 -15.89 -7.21
CA VAL A 36 19.44 -15.38 -5.93
C VAL A 36 19.92 -13.95 -5.68
N SER A 37 21.19 -13.65 -5.98
CA SER A 37 21.76 -12.31 -5.79
C SER A 37 21.08 -11.24 -6.68
N ALA A 38 20.79 -11.58 -7.93
CA ALA A 38 20.10 -10.68 -8.86
C ALA A 38 18.67 -10.35 -8.39
N ILE A 39 17.97 -11.34 -7.81
CA ILE A 39 16.63 -11.14 -7.24
C ILE A 39 16.69 -10.19 -6.04
N PHE A 40 17.69 -10.33 -5.16
CA PHE A 40 17.87 -9.42 -4.03
C PHE A 40 18.10 -7.97 -4.46
N VAL A 41 18.93 -7.76 -5.49
CA VAL A 41 19.14 -6.42 -6.05
C VAL A 41 17.83 -5.86 -6.62
N ALA A 42 17.10 -6.67 -7.40
CA ALA A 42 15.81 -6.27 -7.95
C ALA A 42 14.80 -5.90 -6.84
N LEU A 43 14.74 -6.67 -5.76
CA LEU A 43 13.89 -6.38 -4.60
C LEU A 43 14.25 -5.04 -3.95
N PHE A 44 15.53 -4.76 -3.75
CA PHE A 44 15.98 -3.48 -3.17
C PHE A 44 15.64 -2.29 -4.08
N VAL A 45 15.85 -2.42 -5.38
CA VAL A 45 15.48 -1.39 -6.36
C VAL A 45 13.98 -1.12 -6.33
N VAL A 46 13.18 -2.20 -6.39
CA VAL A 46 11.73 -2.14 -6.31
C VAL A 46 11.28 -1.46 -5.01
N GLN A 47 11.86 -1.84 -3.87
CA GLN A 47 11.56 -1.25 -2.58
C GLN A 47 11.88 0.25 -2.53
N GLY A 48 13.01 0.67 -3.12
CA GLY A 48 13.38 2.08 -3.25
C GLY A 48 12.36 2.88 -4.06
N VAL A 49 11.89 2.32 -5.18
CA VAL A 49 10.84 2.93 -6.02
C VAL A 49 9.53 3.06 -5.24
N ILE A 50 9.11 2.02 -4.51
CA ILE A 50 7.90 2.06 -3.67
C ILE A 50 8.02 3.18 -2.61
N TYR A 51 9.17 3.28 -1.94
CA TYR A 51 9.38 4.24 -0.88
C TYR A 51 9.37 5.68 -1.41
N GLY A 52 10.03 5.94 -2.54
CA GLY A 52 9.99 7.24 -3.22
C GLY A 52 8.59 7.63 -3.69
N ALA A 53 7.86 6.68 -4.29
CA ALA A 53 6.48 6.87 -4.70
C ALA A 53 5.55 7.18 -3.51
N TYR A 54 5.78 6.54 -2.36
CA TYR A 54 5.03 6.82 -1.13
C TYR A 54 5.30 8.23 -0.59
N LEU A 55 6.57 8.63 -0.49
CA LEU A 55 6.96 9.95 -0.01
C LEU A 55 6.36 11.08 -0.85
N VAL A 56 6.42 10.96 -2.19
CA VAL A 56 5.89 12.00 -3.09
C VAL A 56 4.38 11.88 -3.26
N GLY A 57 3.86 10.67 -3.46
CA GLY A 57 2.44 10.43 -3.74
C GLY A 57 1.54 10.67 -2.54
N SER A 58 1.90 10.14 -1.37
CA SER A 58 1.07 10.24 -0.16
C SER A 58 1.00 11.66 0.37
N MET A 59 2.11 12.39 0.41
CA MET A 59 2.13 13.80 0.83
C MET A 59 1.30 14.68 -0.11
N ASN A 60 1.46 14.53 -1.43
CA ASN A 60 0.69 15.30 -2.40
C ASN A 60 -0.81 14.95 -2.38
N TYR A 61 -1.15 13.69 -2.11
CA TYR A 61 -2.53 13.27 -1.91
C TYR A 61 -3.11 13.89 -0.63
N LEU A 62 -2.35 13.87 0.47
CA LEU A 62 -2.76 14.46 1.75
C LEU A 62 -3.08 15.96 1.64
N LEU A 63 -2.20 16.70 0.96
CA LEU A 63 -2.37 18.14 0.77
C LEU A 63 -3.58 18.51 -0.09
N ARG A 64 -4.03 17.58 -0.95
CA ARG A 64 -5.21 17.75 -1.79
C ARG A 64 -6.51 17.47 -1.07
N ILE A 65 -6.52 16.53 -0.12
CA ILE A 65 -7.71 16.19 0.66
C ILE A 65 -7.89 17.07 1.90
N ALA A 66 -6.80 17.65 2.41
CA ALA A 66 -6.83 18.44 3.63
C ALA A 66 -7.44 19.84 3.41
N PRO A 67 -8.41 20.26 4.23
CA PRO A 67 -8.94 21.63 4.23
C PRO A 67 -7.83 22.68 4.45
N PRO A 68 -7.93 23.88 3.86
CA PRO A 68 -6.98 24.96 4.12
C PRO A 68 -7.04 25.35 5.61
N GLY A 69 -5.94 25.10 6.34
CA GLY A 69 -5.83 25.34 7.79
C GLY A 69 -5.55 24.07 8.62
N GLU A 70 -6.02 22.90 8.17
CA GLU A 70 -5.94 21.65 8.94
C GLU A 70 -4.89 20.66 8.41
N ARG A 71 -4.07 21.07 7.44
CA ARG A 71 -3.03 20.22 6.83
C ARG A 71 -2.08 19.61 7.86
N SER A 72 -1.74 20.34 8.91
CA SER A 72 -0.89 19.85 10.01
C SER A 72 -1.58 18.76 10.83
N LEU A 73 -2.89 18.86 11.05
CA LEU A 73 -3.68 17.87 11.78
C LEU A 73 -3.74 16.55 10.98
N TYR A 74 -4.03 16.64 9.68
CA TYR A 74 -4.03 15.48 8.79
C TYR A 74 -2.64 14.84 8.69
N GLY A 75 -1.59 15.65 8.64
CA GLY A 75 -0.20 15.18 8.67
C GLY A 75 0.11 14.42 9.97
N ALA A 76 -0.27 14.97 11.13
CA ALA A 76 -0.08 14.32 12.43
C ALA A 76 -0.84 12.99 12.52
N LEU A 77 -2.11 12.95 12.08
CA LEU A 77 -2.94 11.74 12.05
C LEU A 77 -2.30 10.64 11.19
N SER A 78 -1.78 11.02 10.02
CA SER A 78 -1.08 10.10 9.12
C SER A 78 0.18 9.53 9.76
N ASN A 79 0.93 10.36 10.49
CA ASN A 79 2.12 9.92 11.21
C ASN A 79 1.78 9.01 12.40
N THR A 80 0.68 9.26 13.11
CA THR A 80 0.21 8.37 14.19
C THR A 80 -0.17 6.99 13.65
N LEU A 81 -0.90 6.94 12.53
CA LEU A 81 -1.17 5.67 11.84
C LEU A 81 0.12 5.01 11.34
N GLY A 82 1.08 5.81 10.88
CA GLY A 82 2.46 5.40 10.59
C GLY A 82 3.16 4.76 11.78
N GLY A 83 3.01 5.34 12.97
CA GLY A 83 3.60 4.84 14.22
C GLY A 83 3.07 3.48 14.63
N ILE A 84 1.80 3.18 14.37
CA ILE A 84 1.23 1.83 14.62
C ILE A 84 1.97 0.76 13.81
N LEU A 85 2.43 1.09 12.61
CA LEU A 85 3.19 0.16 11.76
C LEU A 85 4.59 -0.17 12.33
N LEU A 86 5.08 0.57 13.34
CA LEU A 86 6.35 0.24 14.00
C LEU A 86 6.28 -1.07 14.81
N VAL A 87 5.08 -1.49 15.22
CA VAL A 87 4.86 -2.75 15.94
C VAL A 87 4.76 -3.94 14.97
N THR A 88 4.51 -3.68 13.69
CA THR A 88 4.40 -4.71 12.65
C THR A 88 5.59 -5.68 12.57
N PRO A 89 6.86 -5.27 12.58
CA PRO A 89 7.98 -6.22 12.56
C PRO A 89 8.01 -7.14 13.79
N LEU A 90 7.57 -6.66 14.95
CA LEU A 90 7.50 -7.47 16.17
C LEU A 90 6.43 -8.56 16.05
N VAL A 91 5.25 -8.20 15.55
CA VAL A 91 4.15 -9.15 15.27
C VAL A 91 4.56 -10.13 14.17
N ALA A 92 5.23 -9.67 13.12
CA ALA A 92 5.71 -10.51 12.03
C ALA A 92 6.77 -11.51 12.50
N GLY A 93 7.73 -11.08 13.33
CA GLY A 93 8.76 -11.96 13.90
C GLY A 93 8.16 -13.04 14.80
N TRP A 94 7.26 -12.64 15.71
CA TRP A 94 6.53 -13.59 16.54
C TRP A 94 5.70 -14.58 15.72
N LEU A 95 5.03 -14.11 14.66
CA LEU A 95 4.23 -14.97 13.78
C LEU A 95 5.08 -16.03 13.09
N VAL A 96 6.28 -15.68 12.63
CA VAL A 96 7.22 -16.62 11.99
C VAL A 96 7.68 -17.70 12.96
N GLU A 97 7.94 -17.32 14.21
CA GLU A 97 8.38 -18.24 15.27
C GLU A 97 7.34 -19.32 15.57
N VAL A 98 6.05 -18.99 15.47
CA VAL A 98 4.95 -19.90 15.81
C VAL A 98 4.39 -20.66 14.60
N THR A 99 4.47 -20.11 13.38
CA THR A 99 3.73 -20.67 12.22
C THR A 99 4.56 -21.11 11.01
N SER A 100 5.78 -20.60 10.81
CA SER A 100 6.64 -20.76 9.61
C SER A 100 6.61 -19.58 8.61
N TYR A 101 7.72 -19.43 7.88
CA TYR A 101 7.94 -18.36 6.90
C TYR A 101 6.94 -18.36 5.73
N GLU A 102 6.45 -19.52 5.28
CA GLU A 102 5.46 -19.60 4.20
C GLU A 102 4.16 -18.88 4.55
N LEU A 103 3.67 -19.03 5.79
CA LEU A 103 2.43 -18.39 6.24
C LEU A 103 2.58 -16.87 6.27
N LEU A 104 3.74 -16.37 6.69
CA LEU A 104 4.05 -14.94 6.69
C LEU A 104 3.99 -14.36 5.27
N PHE A 105 4.53 -15.07 4.27
CA PHE A 105 4.48 -14.62 2.88
C PHE A 105 3.07 -14.63 2.28
N VAL A 106 2.25 -15.63 2.63
CA VAL A 106 0.83 -15.66 2.24
C VAL A 106 0.06 -14.48 2.84
N VAL A 107 0.26 -14.19 4.13
CA VAL A 107 -0.36 -13.05 4.80
C VAL A 107 0.09 -11.73 4.16
N ALA A 108 1.38 -11.58 3.87
CA ALA A 108 1.92 -10.41 3.19
C ALA A 108 1.33 -10.23 1.78
N LEU A 109 1.16 -11.32 1.03
CA LEU A 109 0.50 -11.31 -0.28
C LEU A 109 -0.97 -10.90 -0.17
N ALA A 110 -1.69 -11.45 0.82
CA ALA A 110 -3.10 -11.11 1.06
C ALA A 110 -3.26 -9.63 1.43
N MET A 111 -2.40 -9.09 2.30
CA MET A 111 -2.42 -7.66 2.63
C MET A 111 -2.06 -6.78 1.42
N GLY A 112 -1.09 -7.19 0.60
CA GLY A 112 -0.76 -6.50 -0.66
C GLY A 112 -1.94 -6.48 -1.64
N ALA A 113 -2.59 -7.63 -1.83
CA ALA A 113 -3.77 -7.76 -2.67
C ALA A 113 -4.94 -6.92 -2.15
N LEU A 114 -5.17 -6.90 -0.83
CA LEU A 114 -6.18 -6.05 -0.21
C LEU A 114 -5.86 -4.56 -0.42
N SER A 115 -4.60 -4.16 -0.25
CA SER A 115 -4.15 -2.78 -0.51
C SER A 115 -4.41 -2.38 -1.96
N LEU A 116 -4.11 -3.26 -2.91
CA LEU A 116 -4.39 -3.03 -4.32
C LEU A 116 -5.90 -2.96 -4.60
N ALA A 117 -6.69 -3.88 -4.04
CA ALA A 117 -8.15 -3.88 -4.18
C ALA A 117 -8.77 -2.58 -3.63
N VAL A 118 -8.32 -2.10 -2.47
CA VAL A 118 -8.76 -0.83 -1.90
C VAL A 118 -8.31 0.35 -2.77
N ALA A 119 -7.08 0.34 -3.29
CA ALA A 119 -6.57 1.39 -4.17
C ALA A 119 -7.31 1.44 -5.53
N LEU A 120 -7.79 0.30 -6.03
CA LEU A 120 -8.63 0.20 -7.22
C LEU A 120 -10.09 0.58 -6.94
N CYS A 121 -10.61 0.30 -5.74
CA CYS A 121 -11.97 0.65 -5.33
C CYS A 121 -12.15 2.09 -4.85
N GLY A 122 -11.10 2.77 -4.40
CA GLY A 122 -11.17 4.17 -3.96
C GLY A 122 -11.24 5.16 -5.14
N PRO A 123 -11.55 6.45 -4.94
CA PRO A 123 -12.70 7.12 -4.30
C PRO A 123 -13.97 7.13 -5.19
N ALA A 124 -13.94 6.49 -6.37
CA ALA A 124 -14.98 6.59 -7.41
C ALA A 124 -16.33 5.92 -7.06
N ARG A 125 -16.36 5.04 -6.04
CA ARG A 125 -17.60 4.49 -5.46
C ARG A 125 -18.16 5.39 -4.36
N PHE A 126 -17.31 5.94 -3.50
CA PHE A 126 -17.73 6.81 -2.38
C PHE A 126 -18.35 8.12 -2.88
N ALA A 127 -17.76 8.73 -3.93
CA ALA A 127 -18.30 9.93 -4.57
C ALA A 127 -19.62 9.70 -5.32
N ARG A 128 -19.95 8.45 -5.66
CA ARG A 128 -21.24 8.06 -6.27
C ARG A 128 -22.32 7.86 -5.22
N LEU A 129 -21.97 7.25 -4.09
CA LEU A 129 -22.86 7.08 -2.94
C LEU A 129 -23.28 8.42 -2.31
N TRP A 130 -22.38 9.39 -2.24
CA TRP A 130 -22.70 10.71 -1.66
C TRP A 130 -23.44 11.65 -2.63
N ARG A 131 -23.36 11.43 -3.94
CA ARG A 131 -24.13 12.18 -4.96
C ARG A 131 -25.51 11.61 -5.25
N GLY A 132 -25.78 10.36 -4.86
CA GLY A 132 -27.10 9.75 -5.02
C GLY A 132 -28.12 10.13 -3.94
N GLY A 133 -27.71 10.88 -2.91
CA GLY A 133 -28.57 11.33 -1.81
C GLY A 133 -28.91 12.82 -1.82
N SER A 134 -28.51 13.55 -2.86
CA SER A 134 -28.75 14.99 -3.01
C SER A 134 -29.39 15.31 -4.36
N GLU A 135 -30.58 14.76 -4.60
CA GLU A 135 -31.51 15.42 -5.53
C GLU A 135 -32.30 16.51 -4.77
N PRO A 136 -32.56 17.66 -5.40
CA PRO A 136 -32.89 18.89 -4.70
C PRO A 136 -34.38 19.00 -4.38
N GLU A 137 -34.69 19.20 -3.11
CA GLU A 137 -35.99 19.68 -2.63
C GLU A 137 -36.13 21.19 -2.90
N GLN A 138 -36.05 21.61 -4.17
CA GLN A 138 -36.16 23.03 -4.57
C GLN A 138 -36.99 23.29 -5.84
N GLU A 139 -37.96 22.43 -6.15
CA GLU A 139 -38.93 22.69 -7.23
C GLU A 139 -40.38 22.49 -6.76
N ALA A 140 -40.76 23.20 -5.70
CA ALA A 140 -42.15 23.42 -5.31
C ALA A 140 -42.28 24.68 -4.45
N ALA A 141 -42.09 25.84 -5.06
CA ALA A 141 -42.50 27.14 -4.53
C ALA A 141 -43.27 27.90 -5.62
#